data_AF-A0A961Q8X7-F1
#
_entry.id   AF-A0A961Q8X7-F1
#
_cell.length_a   1.000
_cell.length_b   1.000
_cell.length_c   1.000
_cell.angle_alpha   90.00
_cell.angle_beta   90.00
_cell.angle_gamma   90.00
#
_symmetry.space_group_name_H-M   'P 1'
#
loop_
_entity.id
_entity.type
_entity.pdbx_description
1 polymer ?
#
loop_
_entity_poly.entity_id
_entity_poly.type
_entity_poly.pdbx_seq_one_letter_code
_entity_poly.pdbx_strand_id
1 'polypeptide(L)'
;MAGFDPGTTGGDGDDEDLLPDGAEDGAPDADSGPAIDWDAGGVDLGGATGADAIQVYVKHLPNRPGVYRMMNKAGDVLYVGKARSLKKRVTNYAQGRGHSNRIVRMVRETAAMEFIVTRTETEALLLE
;
A
#
# COMPACT_ATOMS: atom_id res chain seq x y z
N MET A 1 -39.53 21.52 -70.79
CA MET A 1 -40.74 22.32 -70.51
C MET A 1 -41.49 21.60 -69.41
N ALA A 2 -41.71 22.29 -68.28
CA ALA A 2 -42.37 21.84 -67.03
C ALA A 2 -41.66 20.66 -66.31
N GLY A 3 -41.20 20.76 -65.06
CA GLY A 3 -41.71 21.55 -63.95
C GLY A 3 -42.83 20.76 -63.25
N PHE A 4 -42.46 19.85 -62.35
CA PHE A 4 -43.39 19.27 -61.37
C PHE A 4 -42.62 18.75 -60.15
N ASP A 5 -42.57 19.59 -59.11
CA ASP A 5 -42.38 19.17 -57.73
C ASP A 5 -43.72 18.63 -57.20
N PRO A 6 -43.72 17.48 -56.52
CA PRO A 6 -44.43 17.45 -55.24
C PRO A 6 -43.59 16.76 -54.17
N GLY A 7 -43.20 17.54 -53.17
CA GLY A 7 -42.76 17.03 -51.87
C GLY A 7 -43.81 16.08 -51.31
N THR A 8 -43.40 14.82 -51.13
CA THR A 8 -44.16 13.80 -50.43
C THR A 8 -43.59 13.64 -49.01
N THR A 9 -44.55 13.63 -48.11
CA THR A 9 -44.53 13.39 -46.68
C THR A 9 -43.89 12.07 -46.27
N GLY A 10 -43.24 12.08 -45.10
CA GLY A 10 -43.38 11.01 -44.12
C GLY A 10 -42.29 9.96 -44.10
N GLY A 11 -41.63 9.84 -42.96
CA GLY A 11 -40.70 8.76 -42.63
C GLY A 11 -40.16 8.97 -41.23
N ASP A 12 -40.98 8.70 -40.21
CA ASP A 12 -40.47 8.15 -38.95
C ASP A 12 -39.70 6.87 -39.32
N GLY A 13 -38.43 6.82 -38.95
CA GLY A 13 -37.51 5.76 -39.35
C GLY A 13 -36.25 5.88 -38.51
N ASP A 14 -36.30 5.15 -37.42
CA ASP A 14 -35.22 4.78 -36.51
C ASP A 14 -33.96 4.31 -37.26
N ASP A 15 -32.83 4.27 -36.55
CA ASP A 15 -31.57 3.61 -36.94
C ASP A 15 -30.60 4.40 -37.84
N GLU A 16 -29.82 5.31 -37.23
CA GLU A 16 -28.40 5.39 -37.56
C GLU A 16 -27.59 5.22 -36.27
N ASP A 17 -27.05 4.01 -36.16
CA ASP A 17 -25.75 3.66 -35.62
C ASP A 17 -25.36 4.27 -34.27
N LEU A 18 -25.25 3.40 -33.26
CA LEU A 18 -23.96 3.08 -32.64
C LEU A 18 -24.18 2.00 -31.55
N LEU A 19 -23.94 0.75 -31.91
CA LEU A 19 -23.31 -0.21 -30.99
C LEU A 19 -21.81 -0.27 -31.41
N PRO A 20 -20.83 -0.58 -30.54
CA PRO A 20 -21.00 -1.43 -29.35
C PRO A 20 -20.09 -1.13 -28.14
N ASP A 21 -20.31 -1.96 -27.12
CA ASP A 21 -19.32 -2.54 -26.20
C ASP A 21 -18.48 -1.63 -25.30
N GLY A 22 -18.80 -1.73 -24.01
CA GLY A 22 -17.90 -1.28 -22.97
C GLY A 22 -18.69 -0.99 -21.72
N ALA A 23 -19.06 -2.03 -20.97
CA ALA A 23 -19.20 -1.87 -19.54
C ALA A 23 -17.85 -1.34 -19.05
N GLU A 24 -17.77 -0.02 -18.83
CA GLU A 24 -16.66 0.60 -18.15
C GLU A 24 -16.77 0.16 -16.69
N ASP A 25 -16.30 -1.06 -16.42
CA ASP A 25 -15.78 -1.47 -15.13
C ASP A 25 -14.61 -0.54 -14.83
N GLY A 26 -14.94 0.67 -14.39
CA GLY A 26 -14.04 1.63 -13.80
C GLY A 26 -13.55 1.05 -12.49
N ALA A 27 -12.61 0.11 -12.59
CA ALA A 27 -11.75 -0.25 -11.47
C ALA A 27 -11.13 1.05 -10.97
N PRO A 28 -11.34 1.44 -9.70
CA PRO A 28 -10.79 2.70 -9.20
C PRO A 28 -9.27 2.66 -9.35
N ASP A 29 -8.74 3.66 -10.04
CA ASP A 29 -7.32 3.86 -10.31
C ASP A 29 -6.48 3.58 -9.06
N ALA A 30 -5.60 2.59 -9.18
CA ALA A 30 -4.78 2.04 -8.12
C ALA A 30 -3.57 2.93 -7.76
N ASP A 31 -3.77 4.25 -7.63
CA ASP A 31 -2.72 5.22 -7.29
C ASP A 31 -2.95 5.98 -5.97
N SER A 32 -4.02 5.70 -5.22
CA SER A 32 -4.28 6.38 -3.93
C SER A 32 -3.97 5.53 -2.69
N GLY A 33 -2.96 4.65 -2.76
CA GLY A 33 -2.37 4.10 -1.54
C GLY A 33 -1.26 5.05 -1.09
N PRO A 34 -1.25 5.59 0.15
CA PRO A 34 -0.24 6.57 0.53
C PRO A 34 1.14 5.95 0.30
N ALA A 35 1.91 6.58 -0.59
CA ALA A 35 3.36 6.43 -0.54
C ALA A 35 3.72 6.74 0.91
N ILE A 36 4.42 5.83 1.58
CA ILE A 36 4.98 6.17 2.88
C ILE A 36 6.00 7.26 2.56
N ASP A 37 5.62 8.52 2.79
CA ASP A 37 6.52 9.66 2.70
C ASP A 37 7.70 9.40 3.65
N TRP A 38 8.86 9.13 3.06
CA TRP A 38 10.11 8.88 3.75
C TRP A 38 10.61 10.09 4.56
N ASP A 39 10.06 11.27 4.26
CA ASP A 39 10.33 12.55 4.94
C ASP A 39 9.32 12.89 6.05
N ALA A 40 8.37 11.99 6.37
CA ALA A 40 7.68 12.05 7.66
C ALA A 40 8.62 11.54 8.78
N GLY A 41 9.76 12.20 8.92
CA GLY A 41 10.62 12.09 10.07
C GLY A 41 9.80 12.34 11.33
N GLY A 42 9.82 11.36 12.23
CA GLY A 42 9.29 11.51 13.57
C GLY A 42 7.86 11.03 13.71
N VAL A 43 7.65 9.71 13.60
CA VAL A 43 6.64 9.11 14.47
C VAL A 43 7.09 9.47 15.89
N ASP A 44 6.43 10.45 16.51
CA ASP A 44 6.79 10.86 17.86
C ASP A 44 6.46 9.71 18.81
N LEU A 45 7.51 8.99 19.19
CA LEU A 45 7.39 7.89 20.13
C LEU A 45 7.27 8.39 21.57
N GLY A 46 7.47 9.69 21.85
CA GLY A 46 7.46 10.22 23.21
C GLY A 46 8.47 9.53 24.14
N GLY A 47 9.56 8.99 23.56
CA GLY A 47 10.53 8.17 24.28
C GLY A 47 10.13 6.71 24.51
N ALA A 48 8.98 6.26 23.99
CA ALA A 48 8.57 4.86 24.03
C ALA A 48 9.57 3.97 23.29
N THR A 49 9.73 2.75 23.81
CA THR A 49 10.53 1.68 23.21
C THR A 49 9.78 0.37 23.31
N GLY A 50 10.30 -0.68 22.69
CA GLY A 50 9.70 -1.99 22.87
C GLY A 50 8.44 -2.17 22.04
N ALA A 51 7.53 -2.98 22.58
CA ALA A 51 6.24 -3.23 21.96
C ALA A 51 5.41 -1.94 21.79
N ASP A 52 5.50 -1.00 22.72
CA ASP A 52 4.73 0.26 22.67
C ASP A 52 5.16 1.12 21.48
N ALA A 53 6.46 1.29 21.27
CA ALA A 53 6.98 1.99 20.09
C ALA A 53 6.52 1.32 18.79
N ILE A 54 6.64 -0.03 18.73
CA ILE A 54 6.21 -0.81 17.57
C ILE A 54 4.71 -0.62 17.29
N GLN A 55 3.86 -0.55 18.31
CA GLN A 55 2.42 -0.31 18.12
C GLN A 55 2.13 1.05 17.47
N VAL A 56 2.92 2.08 17.75
CA VAL A 56 2.75 3.38 17.09
C VAL A 56 2.99 3.22 15.58
N TYR A 57 4.10 2.59 15.18
CA TYR A 57 4.39 2.32 13.77
C TYR A 57 3.29 1.50 13.08
N VAL A 58 2.73 0.48 13.74
CA VAL A 58 1.66 -0.38 13.18
C VAL A 58 0.45 0.42 12.67
N LYS A 59 0.12 1.54 13.30
CA LYS A 59 -1.02 2.38 12.91
C LYS A 59 -0.82 3.02 11.53
N HIS A 60 0.43 3.28 11.15
CA HIS A 60 0.81 3.96 9.92
C HIS A 60 1.25 3.01 8.80
N LEU A 61 1.35 1.69 9.07
CA LEU A 61 1.83 0.73 8.09
C LEU A 61 0.76 0.31 7.08
N PRO A 62 1.11 0.23 5.78
CA PRO A 62 0.24 -0.33 4.75
C PRO A 62 0.20 -1.86 4.81
N ASN A 63 -0.87 -2.43 4.26
CA ASN A 63 -1.01 -3.86 4.04
C ASN A 63 -0.29 -4.31 2.76
N ARG A 64 0.99 -3.94 2.59
CA ARG A 64 1.79 -4.22 1.39
C ARG A 64 3.07 -4.98 1.73
N PRO A 65 3.66 -5.71 0.76
CA PRO A 65 4.96 -6.35 0.95
C PRO A 65 6.09 -5.32 1.06
N GLY A 66 7.17 -5.71 1.72
CA GLY A 66 8.32 -4.83 1.90
C GLY A 66 9.41 -5.39 2.81
N VAL A 67 10.44 -4.59 2.99
CA VAL A 67 11.57 -4.82 3.89
C VAL A 67 11.47 -3.84 5.06
N TYR A 68 11.84 -4.27 6.26
CA TYR A 68 11.86 -3.43 7.45
C TYR A 68 13.15 -3.60 8.23
N ARG A 69 13.57 -2.53 8.91
CA ARG A 69 14.71 -2.50 9.81
C ARG A 69 14.24 -2.08 11.20
N MET A 70 14.75 -2.74 12.23
CA MET A 70 14.57 -2.36 13.62
C MET A 70 15.91 -1.89 14.17
N MET A 71 15.89 -0.76 14.86
CA MET A 71 17.10 -0.13 15.39
C MET A 71 16.96 0.15 16.89
N ASN A 72 18.09 0.13 17.60
CA ASN A 72 18.15 0.49 19.01
C ASN A 72 18.17 2.01 19.21
N LYS A 73 18.24 2.48 20.47
CA LYS A 73 18.34 3.91 20.80
C LYS A 73 19.62 4.59 20.29
N ALA A 74 20.67 3.82 20.04
CA ALA A 74 21.94 4.32 19.50
C ALA A 74 21.95 4.42 17.96
N GLY A 75 20.90 3.93 17.29
CA GLY A 75 20.81 3.87 15.83
C GLY A 75 21.39 2.60 15.21
N ASP A 76 21.86 1.65 16.01
CA ASP A 76 22.36 0.38 15.47
C ASP A 76 21.21 -0.51 15.01
N VAL A 77 21.40 -1.16 13.86
CA VAL A 77 20.44 -2.12 13.32
C VAL A 77 20.46 -3.40 14.14
N LEU A 78 19.35 -3.68 14.81
CA LEU A 78 19.13 -4.91 15.57
C LEU A 78 18.66 -6.06 14.68
N TYR A 79 17.85 -5.72 13.67
CA TYR A 79 17.20 -6.71 12.82
C TYR A 79 16.77 -6.13 11.49
N VAL A 80 16.89 -6.94 10.44
CA VAL A 80 16.30 -6.67 9.12
C VAL A 80 15.43 -7.86 8.76
N GLY A 81 14.22 -7.58 8.26
CA GLY A 81 13.30 -8.61 7.85
C GLY A 81 12.52 -8.22 6.61
N LYS A 82 12.06 -9.22 5.87
CA LYS A 82 11.09 -9.07 4.79
C LYS A 82 9.71 -9.53 5.24
N ALA A 83 8.68 -8.93 4.69
CA ALA A 83 7.30 -9.30 4.97
C ALA A 83 6.45 -9.23 3.69
N ARG A 84 5.54 -10.19 3.53
CA ARG A 84 4.45 -10.12 2.54
C ARG A 84 3.41 -9.04 2.86
N SER A 85 3.31 -8.71 4.15
CA SER A 85 2.48 -7.62 4.66
C SER A 85 3.19 -7.02 5.85
N LEU A 86 3.70 -5.80 5.68
CA LEU A 86 4.41 -5.06 6.74
C LEU A 86 3.54 -4.93 7.98
N LYS A 87 2.30 -4.43 7.82
CA LYS A 87 1.36 -4.28 8.95
C LYS A 87 1.16 -5.57 9.74
N LYS A 88 0.88 -6.70 9.08
CA LYS A 88 0.67 -7.99 9.76
C LYS A 88 1.93 -8.46 10.50
N ARG A 89 3.09 -8.35 9.86
CA ARG A 89 4.36 -8.80 10.44
C ARG A 89 4.75 -7.97 11.66
N VAL A 90 4.61 -6.65 11.57
CA VAL A 90 4.96 -5.74 12.66
C VAL A 90 3.97 -5.84 13.82
N THR A 91 2.68 -6.01 13.53
CA THR A 91 1.66 -6.30 14.55
C THR A 91 2.00 -7.55 15.35
N ASN A 92 2.49 -8.61 14.69
CA ASN A 92 2.87 -9.85 15.36
C ASN A 92 3.98 -9.62 16.42
N TYR A 93 4.96 -8.74 16.15
CA TYR A 93 5.99 -8.38 17.13
C TYR A 93 5.41 -7.66 18.36
N ALA A 94 4.44 -6.75 18.17
CA ALA A 94 3.80 -6.04 19.28
C ALA A 94 2.94 -6.93 20.19
N GLN A 95 2.41 -8.06 19.68
CA GLN A 95 1.52 -8.94 20.43
C GLN A 95 2.22 -9.85 21.45
N GLY A 96 3.55 -10.01 21.37
CA GLY A 96 4.35 -10.66 22.41
C GLY A 96 4.18 -12.18 22.60
N ARG A 97 3.20 -12.84 21.98
CA ARG A 97 2.91 -14.27 22.16
C ARG A 97 3.59 -15.13 21.08
N GLY A 98 4.20 -16.24 21.49
CA GLY A 98 4.81 -17.22 20.58
C GLY A 98 6.18 -16.84 20.02
N HIS A 99 6.83 -15.81 20.58
CA HIS A 99 8.15 -15.36 20.15
C HIS A 99 9.27 -16.12 20.86
N SER A 100 10.37 -16.36 20.15
CA SER A 100 11.60 -16.84 20.77
C SER A 100 12.22 -15.74 21.66
N ASN A 101 13.02 -16.13 22.66
CA ASN A 101 13.70 -15.18 23.55
C ASN A 101 14.52 -14.13 22.80
N ARG A 102 15.11 -14.50 21.66
CA ARG A 102 15.86 -13.58 20.80
C ARG A 102 14.95 -12.47 20.25
N ILE A 103 13.77 -12.82 19.76
CA ILE A 103 12.80 -11.87 19.20
C ILE A 103 12.23 -10.98 20.30
N VAL A 104 11.95 -11.54 21.48
CA VAL A 104 11.50 -10.74 22.63
C VAL A 104 12.55 -9.71 23.02
N ARG A 105 13.83 -10.09 23.07
CA ARG A 105 14.93 -9.16 23.36
C ARG A 105 15.05 -8.07 22.30
N MET A 106 15.07 -8.47 21.02
CA MET A 106 15.09 -7.54 19.89
C MET A 106 13.94 -6.53 19.98
N VAL A 107 12.70 -7.00 20.19
CA VAL A 107 11.53 -6.13 20.34
C VAL A 107 11.75 -5.13 21.45
N ARG A 108 12.19 -5.55 22.64
CA ARG A 108 12.43 -4.67 23.80
C ARG A 108 13.47 -3.58 23.52
N GLU A 109 14.50 -3.90 22.77
CA GLU A 109 15.59 -2.97 22.44
C GLU A 109 15.23 -2.03 21.27
N THR A 110 14.20 -2.35 20.48
CA THR A 110 13.74 -1.52 19.37
C THR A 110 13.26 -0.15 19.87
N ALA A 111 13.87 0.89 19.34
CA ALA A 111 13.52 2.29 19.55
C ALA A 111 13.13 3.00 18.24
N ALA A 112 13.55 2.49 17.08
CA ALA A 112 13.17 3.05 15.79
C ALA A 112 12.95 1.94 14.75
N MET A 113 12.13 2.23 13.74
CA MET A 113 11.87 1.31 12.63
C MET A 113 11.84 2.05 11.30
N GLU A 114 12.36 1.40 10.26
CA GLU A 114 12.31 1.87 8.86
C GLU A 114 11.63 0.81 7.99
N PHE A 115 10.96 1.25 6.92
CA PHE A 115 10.11 0.38 6.10
C PHE A 115 10.19 0.73 4.61
N ILE A 116 10.74 -0.17 3.80
CA ILE A 116 10.72 -0.08 2.34
C ILE A 116 9.54 -0.90 1.82
N VAL A 117 8.52 -0.25 1.26
CA VAL A 117 7.43 -0.93 0.53
C VAL A 117 7.95 -1.33 -0.85
N THR A 118 7.81 -2.60 -1.22
CA THR A 118 8.20 -3.08 -2.55
C THR A 118 6.94 -3.38 -3.38
N ARG A 119 7.04 -3.38 -4.71
CA ARG A 119 5.90 -3.71 -5.58
C ARG A 119 5.68 -5.22 -5.64
N THR A 120 6.76 -5.99 -5.59
CA THR A 120 6.72 -7.46 -5.64
C THR A 120 7.72 -8.09 -4.65
N GLU A 121 7.52 -9.37 -4.29
CA GLU A 121 8.51 -10.14 -3.50
C GLU A 121 9.87 -10.23 -4.24
N THR A 122 9.87 -10.11 -5.57
CA THR A 122 11.05 -10.25 -6.44
C THR A 122 12.00 -9.06 -6.35
N GLU A 123 11.49 -7.82 -6.22
CA GLU A 123 12.36 -6.63 -6.07
C GLU A 123 13.05 -6.59 -4.70
N ALA A 124 12.45 -7.17 -3.66
CA ALA A 124 13.08 -7.29 -2.34
C ALA A 124 14.27 -8.26 -2.34
N LEU A 125 14.47 -9.04 -3.41
CA LEU A 125 15.58 -9.98 -3.57
C LEU A 125 16.83 -9.34 -4.20
N LEU A 126 16.69 -8.17 -4.86
CA LEU A 126 17.74 -7.53 -5.66
C LEU A 126 18.53 -6.43 -4.91
N LEU A 127 18.20 -6.19 -3.63
CA LEU A 127 18.93 -5.27 -2.76
C LEU A 127 19.87 -6.10 -1.88
N GLU A 128 21.03 -6.47 -2.46
CA GLU A 128 22.20 -7.01 -1.76
C GLU A 128 23.36 -6.00 -1.77
#